data_AF-A0A2E6VSR9-F1
#
_entry.id   AF-A0A2E6VSR9-F1
#
_cell.length_a   1.000
_cell.length_b   1.000
_cell.length_c   1.000
_cell.angle_alpha   90.00
_cell.angle_beta   90.00
_cell.angle_gamma   90.00
#
_symmetry.space_group_name_H-M   'P 1'
#
loop_
_entity.id
_entity.type
_entity.pdbx_description
1 polymer ?
#
loop_
_entity_poly.entity_id
_entity_poly.type
_entity_poly.pdbx_seq_one_letter_code
_entity_poly.pdbx_strand_id
1 'polypeptide(L)'
;MEKEAVKAQIADATTQVIQTADPVSQMSFWELATHSGPLAFGVLVLLVVFSLVSWAIIFVKWLNIRQAVNESLTFLDTFWQSKRLDDIYQKAETMVTCPIAQVFRQGYQELLKVKRREKNQEAGGMQLGGIENIERALRRAMTAEMTELERLIPFLATVGSTSPFIGLFGTVVGIMKSFQEIGVKGSANLATVAPGIAEALIATAAGLLAAIPAVIAYNTFSQRIRVLGAEMDNFSSDFMNIVRRHFF
;
A
#
# COMPACT_ATOMS: atom_id res chain seq x y z
N MET A 1 32.83 -24.83 63.02
CA MET A 1 32.77 -23.35 63.07
C MET A 1 33.24 -22.71 61.77
N GLU A 2 34.40 -23.09 61.22
CA GLU A 2 34.95 -22.50 59.98
C GLU A 2 34.06 -22.68 58.72
N LYS A 3 33.40 -23.84 58.58
CA LYS A 3 32.49 -24.11 57.44
C LYS A 3 31.20 -23.27 57.44
N GLU A 4 30.76 -22.77 58.59
CA GLU A 4 29.57 -21.90 58.66
C GLU A 4 29.92 -20.44 58.35
N ALA A 5 31.11 -19.98 58.75
CA ALA A 5 31.61 -18.64 58.40
C ALA A 5 31.80 -18.48 56.88
N VAL A 6 32.33 -19.51 56.21
CA VAL A 6 32.47 -19.53 54.74
C VAL A 6 31.11 -19.56 54.04
N LYS A 7 30.12 -20.27 54.59
CA LYS A 7 28.75 -20.28 54.05
C LYS A 7 28.05 -18.92 54.19
N ALA A 8 28.28 -18.24 55.31
CA ALA A 8 27.76 -16.89 55.54
C ALA A 8 28.42 -15.86 54.58
N GLN A 9 29.73 -15.97 54.34
CA GLN A 9 30.44 -15.13 53.37
C GLN A 9 29.99 -15.37 51.93
N ILE A 10 29.73 -16.63 51.55
CA ILE A 10 29.22 -16.97 50.22
C ILE A 10 27.77 -16.48 50.07
N ALA A 11 26.94 -16.58 51.11
CA ALA A 11 25.57 -16.06 51.10
C ALA A 11 25.54 -14.52 51.00
N ASP A 12 26.43 -13.82 51.69
CA ASP A 12 26.55 -12.36 51.65
C ASP A 12 27.10 -11.89 50.29
N ALA A 13 28.11 -12.58 49.73
CA ALA A 13 28.62 -12.33 48.38
C ALA A 13 27.56 -12.63 47.30
N THR A 14 26.75 -13.68 47.47
CA THR A 14 25.64 -14.00 46.55
C THR A 14 24.53 -12.94 46.66
N THR A 15 24.27 -12.41 47.86
CA THR A 15 23.28 -11.35 48.08
C THR A 15 23.76 -10.01 47.51
N GLN A 16 25.05 -9.70 47.61
CA GLN A 16 25.66 -8.51 46.99
C GLN A 16 25.68 -8.58 45.46
N VAL A 17 25.97 -9.75 44.88
CA VAL A 17 25.91 -9.96 43.41
C VAL A 17 24.47 -9.81 42.88
N ILE A 18 23.46 -10.22 43.65
CA ILE A 18 22.05 -10.03 43.31
C ILE A 18 21.63 -8.55 43.46
N GLN A 19 22.23 -7.79 44.39
CA GLN A 19 21.97 -6.35 44.55
C GLN A 19 22.71 -5.46 43.54
N THR A 20 23.78 -5.94 42.90
CA THR A 20 24.46 -5.26 41.78
C THR A 20 23.89 -5.61 40.40
N ALA A 21 22.79 -6.35 40.34
CA ALA A 21 22.01 -6.43 39.11
C ALA A 21 21.32 -5.08 38.88
N ASP A 22 22.03 -4.17 38.22
CA ASP A 22 21.52 -2.86 37.80
C ASP A 22 20.10 -3.01 37.22
N PRO A 23 19.20 -2.05 37.48
CA PRO A 23 17.85 -2.05 36.93
C PRO A 23 17.87 -1.64 35.45
N VAL A 24 18.58 -2.39 34.61
CA VAL A 24 18.55 -2.25 33.14
C VAL A 24 17.23 -2.80 32.58
N SER A 25 16.40 -3.46 33.41
CA SER A 25 15.20 -4.18 32.99
C SER A 25 13.91 -3.36 32.93
N GLN A 26 13.93 -2.03 33.11
CA GLN A 26 12.70 -1.22 33.04
C GLN A 26 12.82 0.11 32.26
N MET A 27 13.82 0.29 31.40
CA MET A 27 13.71 1.39 30.42
C MET A 27 12.64 1.02 29.40
N SER A 28 11.45 1.59 29.58
CA SER A 28 10.34 1.48 28.64
C SER A 28 10.80 1.93 27.24
N PHE A 29 10.29 1.30 26.18
CA PHE A 29 10.48 1.79 24.79
C PHE A 29 10.22 3.30 24.66
N TRP A 30 9.31 3.81 25.49
CA TRP A 30 9.01 5.23 25.62
C TRP A 30 10.15 6.06 26.24
N GLU A 31 10.83 5.57 27.28
CA GLU A 31 11.94 6.29 27.91
C GLU A 31 13.15 6.38 26.98
N LEU A 32 13.51 5.28 26.31
CA LEU A 32 14.55 5.26 25.26
C LEU A 32 14.22 6.26 24.14
N ALA A 33 12.99 6.26 23.64
CA ALA A 33 12.57 7.20 22.59
C ALA A 33 12.68 8.68 23.03
N THR A 34 12.42 8.98 24.31
CA THR A 34 12.50 10.36 24.84
C THR A 34 13.92 10.84 25.20
N HIS A 35 14.86 9.92 25.46
CA HIS A 35 16.26 10.25 25.74
C HIS A 35 17.12 10.40 24.47
N SER A 36 16.66 9.83 23.35
CA SER A 36 17.19 10.10 22.02
C SER A 36 17.14 11.60 21.71
N GLY A 37 18.15 12.14 21.00
CA GLY A 37 18.08 13.54 20.56
C GLY A 37 16.80 13.78 19.73
N PRO A 38 16.27 15.03 19.68
CA PRO A 38 14.98 15.34 19.05
C PRO A 38 14.85 14.84 17.61
N LEU A 39 15.99 14.72 16.90
CA LEU A 39 16.06 14.18 15.55
C LEU A 39 15.74 12.68 15.46
N ALA A 40 16.31 11.84 16.32
CA ALA A 40 16.11 10.39 16.28
C ALA A 40 14.68 10.00 16.70
N PHE A 41 14.12 10.69 17.69
CA PHE A 41 12.71 10.57 18.03
C PHE A 41 11.80 10.96 16.84
N GLY A 42 12.11 12.06 16.15
CA GLY A 42 11.39 12.49 14.96
C GLY A 42 11.38 11.44 13.84
N VAL A 43 12.51 10.76 13.62
CA VAL A 43 12.62 9.65 12.65
C VAL A 43 11.69 8.49 13.04
N LEU A 44 11.67 8.07 14.30
CA LEU A 44 10.79 7.00 14.78
C LEU A 44 9.32 7.36 14.63
N VAL A 45 8.92 8.57 15.03
CA VAL A 45 7.54 9.04 14.88
C VAL A 45 7.11 9.06 13.42
N LEU A 46 7.98 9.55 12.52
CA LEU A 46 7.71 9.56 11.08
C LEU A 46 7.50 8.14 10.53
N LEU A 47 8.36 7.19 10.91
CA LEU A 47 8.24 5.78 10.48
C LEU A 47 6.96 5.13 10.99
N VAL A 48 6.54 5.43 12.23
CA VAL A 48 5.27 4.96 12.78
C VAL A 48 4.09 5.52 11.98
N VAL A 49 4.10 6.82 11.65
CA VAL A 49 3.04 7.43 10.82
C VAL A 49 2.99 6.76 9.44
N PHE A 50 4.12 6.56 8.77
CA PHE A 50 4.17 5.86 7.48
C PHE A 50 3.65 4.43 7.57
N SER A 51 3.98 3.71 8.64
CA SER A 51 3.46 2.37 8.90
C SER A 51 1.93 2.37 9.05
N LEU A 52 1.38 3.24 9.89
CA LEU A 52 -0.07 3.33 10.12
C LEU A 52 -0.84 3.70 8.85
N VAL A 53 -0.35 4.68 8.09
CA VAL A 53 -0.97 5.08 6.80
C VAL A 53 -0.88 3.95 5.78
N SER A 54 0.26 3.25 5.71
CA SER A 54 0.45 2.09 4.84
C SER A 54 -0.59 1.01 5.15
N TRP A 55 -0.73 0.60 6.42
CA TRP A 55 -1.73 -0.39 6.84
C TRP A 55 -3.17 0.02 6.53
N ALA A 56 -3.52 1.30 6.73
CA ALA A 56 -4.84 1.82 6.39
C ALA A 56 -5.13 1.70 4.88
N ILE A 57 -4.16 2.09 4.03
CA ILE A 57 -4.28 1.96 2.56
C ILE A 57 -4.39 0.50 2.15
N ILE A 58 -3.58 -0.39 2.76
CA ILE A 58 -3.59 -1.83 2.47
C ILE A 58 -4.99 -2.41 2.71
N PHE A 59 -5.61 -2.10 3.85
CA PHE A 59 -6.93 -2.62 4.18
C PHE A 59 -8.02 -2.14 3.22
N VAL A 60 -8.05 -0.83 2.94
CA VAL A 60 -9.03 -0.24 2.02
C VAL A 60 -8.86 -0.81 0.61
N LYS A 61 -7.63 -0.87 0.09
CA LYS A 61 -7.36 -1.40 -1.25
C LYS A 61 -7.59 -2.89 -1.37
N TRP A 62 -7.34 -3.66 -0.32
CA TRP A 62 -7.64 -5.08 -0.29
C TRP A 62 -9.12 -5.34 -0.54
N LEU A 63 -10.00 -4.62 0.14
CA LEU A 63 -11.45 -4.74 -0.04
C LEU A 63 -11.88 -4.28 -1.44
N ASN A 64 -11.46 -3.09 -1.85
CA ASN A 64 -11.84 -2.51 -3.16
C ASN A 64 -11.42 -3.40 -4.33
N ILE A 65 -10.17 -3.88 -4.36
CA ILE A 65 -9.67 -4.71 -5.46
C ILE A 65 -10.34 -6.08 -5.46
N ARG A 66 -10.55 -6.68 -4.28
CA ARG A 66 -11.20 -7.99 -4.19
C ARG A 66 -12.64 -7.92 -4.68
N GLN A 67 -13.36 -6.86 -4.32
CA GLN A 67 -14.71 -6.61 -4.81
C GLN A 67 -14.72 -6.38 -6.33
N ALA A 68 -13.84 -5.51 -6.83
CA ALA A 68 -13.73 -5.21 -8.27
C ALA A 68 -13.43 -6.44 -9.13
N VAL A 69 -12.59 -7.36 -8.66
CA VAL A 69 -12.29 -8.63 -9.35
C VAL A 69 -13.51 -9.54 -9.36
N ASN A 70 -14.14 -9.77 -8.21
CA ASN A 70 -15.29 -10.68 -8.11
C ASN A 70 -16.50 -10.19 -8.92
N GLU A 71 -16.77 -8.88 -8.87
CA GLU A 71 -17.88 -8.27 -9.61
C GLU A 71 -17.60 -8.25 -11.12
N SER A 72 -16.35 -8.04 -11.53
CA SER A 72 -15.95 -8.12 -12.95
C SER A 72 -16.21 -9.50 -13.53
N LEU A 73 -15.84 -10.57 -12.82
CA LEU A 73 -16.12 -11.94 -13.25
C LEU A 73 -17.63 -12.22 -13.37
N THR A 74 -18.40 -11.76 -12.39
CA THR A 74 -19.86 -11.92 -12.37
C THR A 74 -20.54 -11.14 -13.51
N PHE A 75 -20.06 -9.94 -13.79
CA PHE A 75 -20.55 -9.11 -14.89
C PHE A 75 -20.22 -9.73 -16.24
N LEU A 76 -19.00 -10.21 -16.43
CA LEU A 76 -18.57 -10.83 -17.68
C LEU A 76 -19.40 -12.09 -18.01
N ASP A 77 -19.67 -12.94 -17.03
CA ASP A 77 -20.56 -14.11 -17.20
C ASP A 77 -21.98 -13.67 -17.61
N THR A 78 -22.51 -12.63 -16.95
CA THR A 78 -23.82 -12.08 -17.32
C THR A 78 -23.84 -11.51 -18.73
N PHE A 79 -22.76 -10.82 -19.14
CA PHE A 79 -22.63 -10.23 -20.46
C PHE A 79 -22.70 -11.29 -21.55
N TRP A 80 -22.00 -12.41 -21.38
CA TRP A 80 -21.98 -13.51 -22.37
C TRP A 80 -23.28 -14.33 -22.41
N GLN A 81 -23.99 -14.44 -21.29
CA GLN A 81 -25.27 -15.16 -21.24
C GLN A 81 -26.45 -14.33 -21.79
N SER A 82 -26.34 -13.01 -21.75
CA SER A 82 -27.44 -12.10 -22.10
C SER A 82 -27.50 -11.84 -23.61
N LYS A 83 -28.68 -12.00 -24.21
CA LYS A 83 -28.89 -11.71 -25.64
C LYS A 83 -29.21 -10.24 -25.95
N ARG A 84 -29.48 -9.43 -24.92
CA ARG A 84 -29.94 -8.03 -25.05
C ARG A 84 -29.03 -7.09 -24.27
N LEU A 85 -28.49 -6.09 -24.96
CA LEU A 85 -27.61 -5.08 -24.35
C LEU A 85 -28.34 -4.18 -23.34
N ASP A 86 -29.64 -3.96 -23.51
CA ASP A 86 -30.46 -3.14 -22.60
C ASP A 86 -30.54 -3.76 -21.19
N ASP A 87 -30.69 -5.09 -21.12
CA ASP A 87 -30.80 -5.83 -19.86
C ASP A 87 -29.45 -5.80 -19.11
N ILE A 88 -28.35 -5.90 -19.85
CA ILE A 88 -26.99 -5.77 -19.32
C ILE A 88 -26.76 -4.36 -18.77
N TYR A 89 -27.27 -3.33 -19.45
CA TYR A 89 -27.12 -1.93 -19.01
C TYR A 89 -27.81 -1.67 -17.68
N GLN A 90 -29.04 -2.18 -17.49
CA GLN A 90 -29.73 -2.05 -16.20
C GLN A 90 -28.97 -2.75 -15.06
N LYS A 91 -28.40 -3.93 -15.34
CA LYS A 91 -27.58 -4.63 -14.33
C LYS A 91 -26.29 -3.88 -14.04
N ALA A 92 -25.65 -3.31 -15.06
CA ALA A 92 -24.44 -2.50 -14.91
C ALA A 92 -24.65 -1.27 -14.01
N GLU A 93 -25.84 -0.66 -14.01
CA GLU A 93 -26.15 0.46 -13.12
C GLU A 93 -26.14 0.09 -11.62
N THR A 94 -26.42 -1.18 -11.30
CA THR A 94 -26.38 -1.67 -9.91
C THR A 94 -24.96 -2.00 -9.41
N MET A 95 -24.00 -2.16 -10.33
CA MET A 95 -22.64 -2.64 -10.03
C MET A 95 -21.61 -1.49 -10.11
N VAL A 96 -21.71 -0.52 -9.19
CA VAL A 96 -20.89 0.70 -9.19
C VAL A 96 -19.39 0.40 -8.99
N THR A 97 -19.06 -0.66 -8.25
CA THR A 97 -17.68 -1.08 -7.94
C THR A 97 -17.02 -1.94 -9.01
N CYS A 98 -17.74 -2.25 -10.10
CA CYS A 98 -17.26 -3.11 -11.18
C CYS A 98 -16.65 -2.30 -12.33
N PRO A 99 -15.33 -2.37 -12.57
CA PRO A 99 -14.67 -1.57 -13.61
C PRO A 99 -15.17 -1.91 -15.03
N ILE A 100 -15.36 -3.20 -15.33
CA ILE A 100 -15.85 -3.62 -16.66
C ILE A 100 -17.28 -3.11 -16.90
N ALA A 101 -18.14 -3.12 -15.88
CA ALA A 101 -19.49 -2.59 -15.98
C ALA A 101 -19.49 -1.06 -16.22
N GLN A 102 -18.57 -0.33 -15.58
CA GLN A 102 -18.40 1.10 -15.82
C GLN A 102 -17.98 1.39 -17.27
N VAL A 103 -17.02 0.63 -17.79
CA VAL A 103 -16.56 0.73 -19.19
C VAL A 103 -17.71 0.44 -20.15
N PHE A 104 -18.46 -0.64 -19.91
CA PHE A 104 -19.66 -0.98 -20.70
C PHE A 104 -20.68 0.16 -20.71
N ARG A 105 -21.00 0.71 -19.53
CA ARG A 105 -21.99 1.79 -19.39
C ARG A 105 -21.63 3.00 -20.27
N GLN A 106 -20.36 3.40 -20.26
CA GLN A 106 -19.89 4.53 -21.06
C GLN A 106 -19.91 4.21 -22.56
N GLY A 107 -19.47 3.02 -22.97
CA GLY A 107 -19.51 2.58 -24.36
C GLY A 107 -20.93 2.48 -24.92
N TYR A 108 -21.85 1.89 -24.14
CA TYR A 108 -23.25 1.73 -24.52
C TYR A 108 -23.99 3.07 -24.60
N GLN A 109 -23.74 4.01 -23.67
CA GLN A 109 -24.29 5.36 -23.76
C GLN A 109 -23.84 6.09 -25.03
N GLU A 110 -22.59 5.92 -25.45
CA GLU A 110 -22.10 6.52 -26.69
C GLU A 110 -22.72 5.85 -27.93
N LEU A 111 -22.88 4.53 -27.92
CA LEU A 111 -23.59 3.78 -28.97
C LEU A 111 -25.02 4.31 -29.17
N LEU A 112 -25.75 4.57 -28.08
CA LEU A 112 -27.10 5.15 -28.15
C LEU A 112 -27.12 6.55 -28.78
N LYS A 113 -26.10 7.39 -28.52
CA LYS A 113 -25.97 8.71 -29.14
C LYS A 113 -25.69 8.60 -30.65
N VAL A 114 -24.81 7.69 -31.05
CA VAL A 114 -24.51 7.43 -32.46
C VAL A 114 -25.76 6.98 -33.20
N LYS A 115 -26.48 5.97 -32.67
CA LYS A 115 -27.73 5.48 -33.27
C LYS A 115 -28.81 6.55 -33.37
N ARG A 116 -28.91 7.45 -32.39
CA ARG A 116 -29.86 8.58 -32.42
C ARG A 116 -29.47 9.62 -33.49
N ARG A 117 -28.17 9.86 -33.71
CA ARG A 117 -27.68 10.79 -34.76
C ARG A 117 -27.92 10.23 -36.16
N GLU A 118 -27.65 8.94 -36.39
CA GLU A 118 -27.94 8.26 -37.66
C GLU A 118 -29.42 8.31 -38.02
N LYS A 119 -30.32 8.18 -37.04
CA LYS A 119 -31.77 8.31 -37.28
C LYS A 119 -32.20 9.72 -37.69
N ASN A 120 -31.42 10.74 -37.36
CA ASN A 120 -31.75 12.16 -37.59
C ASN A 120 -31.04 12.77 -38.81
N GLN A 121 -30.00 12.14 -39.37
CA GLN A 121 -29.30 12.60 -40.57
C GLN A 121 -29.50 11.60 -41.71
N GLU A 122 -30.14 12.03 -42.80
CA GLU A 122 -30.27 11.26 -44.03
C GLU A 122 -28.87 10.88 -44.57
N ALA A 123 -28.76 9.61 -44.94
CA ALA A 123 -27.57 8.88 -45.34
C ALA A 123 -26.54 9.68 -46.18
N GLY A 124 -25.29 9.71 -45.71
CA GLY A 124 -24.17 10.13 -46.56
C GLY A 124 -22.88 10.51 -45.81
N GLY A 125 -22.20 9.54 -45.20
CA GLY A 125 -20.73 9.64 -45.02
C GLY A 125 -20.13 9.69 -43.61
N MET A 126 -20.90 9.50 -42.53
CA MET A 126 -20.37 9.62 -41.15
C MET A 126 -20.44 8.33 -40.32
N GLN A 127 -20.42 7.16 -40.97
CA GLN A 127 -20.55 5.87 -40.29
C GLN A 127 -19.24 5.44 -39.56
N LEU A 128 -18.08 5.77 -40.15
CA LEU A 128 -16.75 5.51 -39.56
C LEU A 128 -16.51 6.32 -38.27
N GLY A 129 -16.95 7.58 -38.24
CA GLY A 129 -16.80 8.45 -37.06
C GLY A 129 -17.63 8.00 -35.86
N GLY A 130 -18.73 7.27 -36.06
CA GLY A 130 -19.55 6.71 -34.99
C GLY A 130 -18.81 5.63 -34.20
N ILE A 131 -18.18 4.68 -34.89
CA ILE A 131 -17.39 3.59 -34.31
C ILE A 131 -16.18 4.15 -33.56
N GLU A 132 -15.44 5.07 -34.16
CA GLU A 132 -14.28 5.72 -33.54
C GLU A 132 -14.67 6.46 -32.25
N ASN A 133 -15.84 7.08 -32.20
CA ASN A 133 -16.32 7.76 -30.99
C ASN A 133 -16.62 6.79 -29.84
N ILE A 134 -17.18 5.61 -30.14
CA ILE A 134 -17.43 4.55 -29.16
C ILE A 134 -16.10 4.00 -28.64
N GLU A 135 -15.14 3.70 -29.53
CA GLU A 135 -13.80 3.23 -29.14
C GLU A 135 -13.08 4.24 -28.24
N ARG A 136 -13.15 5.54 -28.60
CA ARG A 136 -12.62 6.61 -27.76
C ARG A 136 -13.33 6.71 -26.41
N ALA A 137 -14.64 6.49 -26.36
CA ALA A 137 -15.39 6.50 -25.10
C ALA A 137 -14.98 5.34 -24.18
N LEU A 138 -14.85 4.13 -24.73
CA LEU A 138 -14.36 2.95 -24.01
C LEU A 138 -12.95 3.19 -23.47
N ARG A 139 -12.02 3.65 -24.32
CA ARG A 139 -10.64 3.92 -23.91
C ARG A 139 -10.54 4.98 -22.81
N ARG A 140 -11.35 6.04 -22.88
CA ARG A 140 -11.46 7.04 -21.81
C ARG A 140 -11.97 6.42 -20.51
N ALA A 141 -13.01 5.60 -20.58
CA ALA A 141 -13.57 4.93 -19.41
C ALA A 141 -12.55 3.98 -18.76
N MET A 142 -11.85 3.16 -19.56
CA MET A 142 -10.79 2.26 -19.06
C MET A 142 -9.66 3.03 -18.37
N THR A 143 -9.23 4.15 -18.95
CA THR A 143 -8.19 5.01 -18.35
C THR A 143 -8.65 5.60 -17.01
N ALA A 144 -9.90 6.04 -16.93
CA ALA A 144 -10.48 6.57 -15.69
C ALA A 144 -10.55 5.50 -14.59
N GLU A 145 -11.05 4.31 -14.93
CA GLU A 145 -11.12 3.18 -14.00
C GLU A 145 -9.73 2.73 -13.52
N MET A 146 -8.75 2.61 -14.42
CA MET A 146 -7.36 2.31 -14.04
C MET A 146 -6.81 3.36 -13.06
N THR A 147 -7.04 4.64 -13.33
CA THR A 147 -6.56 5.74 -12.48
C THR A 147 -7.14 5.65 -11.07
N GLU A 148 -8.43 5.36 -10.94
CA GLU A 148 -9.09 5.17 -9.64
C GLU A 148 -8.58 3.93 -8.89
N LEU A 149 -8.36 2.82 -9.62
CA LEU A 149 -7.78 1.60 -9.06
C LEU A 149 -6.35 1.80 -8.57
N GLU A 150 -5.54 2.60 -9.27
CA GLU A 150 -4.15 2.90 -8.92
C GLU A 150 -4.02 3.93 -7.80
N ARG A 151 -5.06 4.73 -7.52
CA ARG A 151 -5.04 5.78 -6.50
C ARG A 151 -4.48 5.26 -5.17
N LEU A 152 -3.57 6.00 -4.52
CA LEU A 152 -2.90 5.65 -3.24
C LEU A 152 -1.89 4.49 -3.29
N ILE A 153 -1.87 3.65 -4.33
CA ILE A 153 -0.86 2.56 -4.44
C ILE A 153 0.56 3.10 -4.59
N PRO A 154 0.82 4.19 -5.35
CA PRO A 154 2.16 4.80 -5.42
C PRO A 154 2.72 5.21 -4.06
N PHE A 155 1.86 5.58 -3.09
CA PHE A 155 2.31 5.87 -1.73
C PHE A 155 2.94 4.65 -1.06
N LEU A 156 2.37 3.45 -1.25
CA LEU A 156 2.96 2.20 -0.74
C LEU A 156 4.33 1.93 -1.36
N ALA A 157 4.51 2.24 -2.65
CA ALA A 157 5.81 2.14 -3.31
C ALA A 157 6.83 3.10 -2.69
N THR A 158 6.44 4.35 -2.45
CA THR A 158 7.29 5.34 -1.77
C THR A 158 7.64 4.92 -0.36
N VAL A 159 6.68 4.47 0.45
CA VAL A 159 6.96 3.96 1.81
C VAL A 159 7.91 2.76 1.75
N GLY A 160 7.67 1.83 0.83
CA GLY A 160 8.50 0.65 0.63
C GLY A 160 9.95 0.97 0.25
N SER A 161 10.17 1.95 -0.62
CA SER A 161 11.51 2.33 -1.07
C SER A 161 12.24 3.27 -0.11
N THR A 162 11.52 4.16 0.59
CA THR A 162 12.14 5.25 1.35
C THR A 162 12.31 4.92 2.84
N SER A 163 11.41 4.13 3.43
CA SER A 163 11.44 3.82 4.88
C SER A 163 12.73 3.15 5.37
N PRO A 164 13.36 2.21 4.61
CA PRO A 164 14.64 1.64 5.02
C PRO A 164 15.75 2.69 5.13
N PHE A 165 15.78 3.66 4.21
CA PHE A 165 16.77 4.74 4.23
C PHE A 165 16.51 5.73 5.37
N ILE A 166 15.24 5.98 5.69
CA ILE A 166 14.87 6.80 6.87
C ILE A 166 15.33 6.11 8.16
N GLY A 167 15.15 4.79 8.28
CA GLY A 167 15.65 4.00 9.42
C GLY A 167 17.19 4.01 9.50
N LEU A 168 17.87 3.80 8.37
CA LEU A 168 19.32 3.89 8.26
C LEU A 168 19.84 5.28 8.69
N PHE A 169 19.18 6.35 8.24
CA PHE A 169 19.50 7.71 8.69
C PHE A 169 19.39 7.84 10.22
N GLY A 170 18.34 7.27 10.81
CA GLY A 170 18.19 7.17 12.27
C GLY A 170 19.38 6.48 12.95
N THR A 171 19.87 5.37 12.40
CA THR A 171 21.08 4.71 12.94
C THR A 171 22.33 5.57 12.86
N VAL A 172 22.55 6.24 11.74
CA VAL A 172 23.73 7.09 11.53
C VAL A 172 23.75 8.22 12.55
N VAL A 173 22.60 8.87 12.76
CA VAL A 173 22.46 9.95 13.74
C VAL A 173 22.66 9.44 15.17
N GLY A 174 22.08 8.31 15.55
CA GLY A 174 22.21 7.76 16.91
C GLY A 174 23.63 7.30 17.24
N ILE A 175 24.31 6.65 16.28
CA ILE A 175 25.72 6.28 16.41
C ILE A 175 26.60 7.54 16.51
N MET A 176 26.36 8.56 15.68
CA MET A 176 27.09 9.83 15.74
C MET A 176 26.95 10.49 17.12
N LYS A 177 25.73 10.55 17.68
CA LYS A 177 25.49 11.11 19.02
C LYS A 177 26.24 10.31 20.10
N SER A 178 26.24 8.98 20.00
CA SER A 178 26.97 8.11 20.92
C SER A 178 28.47 8.39 20.92
N PHE A 179 29.08 8.62 19.75
CA PHE A 179 30.49 9.01 19.65
C PHE A 179 30.79 10.42 20.15
N GLN A 180 29.87 11.38 19.93
CA GLN A 180 30.00 12.73 20.50
C GLN A 180 30.02 12.70 22.03
N GLU A 181 29.18 11.87 22.66
CA GLU A 181 29.16 11.71 24.11
C GLU A 181 30.47 11.14 24.67
N ILE A 182 31.12 10.21 23.96
CA ILE A 182 32.48 9.75 24.31
C ILE A 182 33.47 10.92 24.27
N GLY A 183 33.42 11.74 23.22
CA GLY A 183 34.31 12.88 23.05
C GLY A 183 34.18 13.94 24.17
N VAL A 184 32.96 14.18 24.64
CA VAL A 184 32.69 15.12 25.75
C VAL A 184 33.10 14.53 27.10
N LYS A 185 32.79 13.24 27.35
CA LYS A 185 33.08 12.58 28.64
C LYS A 185 34.55 12.18 28.79
N GLY A 186 35.30 12.09 27.69
CA GLY A 186 36.73 11.72 27.70
C GLY A 186 37.00 10.26 28.03
N SER A 187 35.96 9.43 28.20
CA SER A 187 36.07 8.00 28.52
C SER A 187 35.11 7.19 27.66
N ALA A 188 35.61 6.15 27.01
CA ALA A 188 34.80 5.21 26.23
C ALA A 188 34.28 4.07 27.12
N ASN A 189 33.33 4.36 28.01
CA ASN A 189 32.67 3.33 28.81
C ASN A 189 31.47 2.74 28.03
N LEU A 190 31.44 1.41 27.85
CA LEU A 190 30.37 0.70 27.14
C LEU A 190 28.98 1.00 27.72
N ALA A 191 28.87 1.12 29.05
CA ALA A 191 27.61 1.46 29.72
C ALA A 191 27.05 2.83 29.28
N THR A 192 27.92 3.74 28.82
CA THR A 192 27.50 5.10 28.40
C THR A 192 27.07 5.19 26.95
N VAL A 193 27.48 4.26 26.08
CA VAL A 193 27.17 4.28 24.64
C VAL A 193 26.19 3.21 24.20
N ALA A 194 26.07 2.11 24.97
CA ALA A 194 25.18 1.02 24.65
C ALA A 194 23.71 1.46 24.44
N PRO A 195 23.13 2.37 25.24
CA PRO A 195 21.75 2.84 25.02
C PRO A 195 21.57 3.56 23.68
N GLY A 196 22.46 4.50 23.33
CA GLY A 196 22.37 5.27 22.08
C GLY A 196 22.53 4.42 20.82
N ILE A 197 23.37 3.37 20.88
CA ILE A 197 23.52 2.40 19.79
C ILE A 197 22.27 1.50 19.69
N ALA A 198 21.69 1.07 20.81
CA ALA A 198 20.46 0.29 20.81
C ALA A 198 19.28 1.07 20.20
N GLU A 199 19.10 2.34 20.59
CA GLU A 199 18.10 3.24 20.01
C GLU A 199 18.27 3.41 18.49
N ALA A 200 19.52 3.61 18.05
CA ALA A 200 19.85 3.66 16.63
C ALA A 200 19.34 2.40 15.90
N LEU A 201 19.68 1.21 16.40
CA LEU A 201 19.29 -0.05 15.75
C LEU A 201 17.77 -0.25 15.69
N ILE A 202 17.04 0.23 16.69
CA ILE A 202 15.57 0.22 16.69
C ILE A 202 15.01 1.04 15.51
N ALA A 203 15.61 2.17 15.15
CA ALA A 203 15.16 2.99 14.02
C ALA A 203 15.24 2.24 12.68
N THR A 204 16.32 1.48 12.44
CA THR A 204 16.43 0.64 11.24
C THR A 204 15.43 -0.51 11.25
N ALA A 205 15.26 -1.18 12.39
CA ALA A 205 14.26 -2.23 12.52
C ALA A 205 12.84 -1.70 12.24
N ALA A 206 12.49 -0.53 12.77
CA ALA A 206 11.22 0.14 12.49
C ALA A 206 11.06 0.50 11.01
N GLY A 207 12.12 0.97 10.36
CA GLY A 207 12.13 1.28 8.93
C GLY A 207 11.82 0.06 8.07
N LEU A 208 12.41 -1.09 8.39
CA LEU A 208 12.14 -2.36 7.70
C LEU A 208 10.72 -2.88 7.98
N LEU A 209 10.23 -2.77 9.21
CA LEU A 209 8.87 -3.17 9.58
C LEU A 209 7.81 -2.35 8.84
N ALA A 210 8.06 -1.07 8.57
CA ALA A 210 7.18 -0.25 7.74
C ALA A 210 7.30 -0.58 6.24
N ALA A 211 8.52 -0.85 5.75
CA ALA A 211 8.79 -1.07 4.33
C ALA A 211 8.27 -2.40 3.80
N ILE A 212 8.51 -3.51 4.51
CA ILE A 212 8.24 -4.86 4.01
C ILE A 212 6.75 -5.06 3.65
N PRO A 213 5.78 -4.75 4.55
CA PRO A 213 4.36 -4.89 4.21
C PRO A 213 3.94 -3.98 3.05
N ALA A 214 4.49 -2.75 2.99
CA ALA A 214 4.18 -1.79 1.93
C ALA A 214 4.60 -2.31 0.55
N VAL A 215 5.82 -2.87 0.42
CA VAL A 215 6.33 -3.44 -0.83
C VAL A 215 5.49 -4.65 -1.27
N ILE A 216 5.18 -5.57 -0.35
CA ILE A 216 4.39 -6.77 -0.66
C ILE A 216 3.00 -6.37 -1.18
N ALA A 217 2.34 -5.43 -0.48
CA ALA A 217 1.03 -4.93 -0.86
C ALA A 217 1.06 -4.20 -2.21
N TYR A 218 2.03 -3.30 -2.41
CA TYR A 218 2.24 -2.60 -3.68
C TYR A 218 2.35 -3.57 -4.86
N ASN A 219 3.20 -4.60 -4.75
CA ASN A 219 3.41 -5.58 -5.82
C ASN A 219 2.14 -6.39 -6.09
N THR A 220 1.45 -6.83 -5.02
CA THR A 220 0.23 -7.63 -5.14
C THR A 220 -0.89 -6.84 -5.81
N PHE A 221 -1.12 -5.60 -5.37
CA PHE A 221 -2.18 -4.75 -5.92
C PHE A 221 -1.87 -4.32 -7.35
N SER A 222 -0.63 -3.94 -7.65
CA SER A 222 -0.21 -3.58 -9.02
C SER A 222 -0.43 -4.72 -9.99
N GLN A 223 -0.12 -5.96 -9.59
CA GLN A 223 -0.36 -7.13 -10.42
C GLN A 223 -1.86 -7.36 -10.67
N ARG A 224 -2.69 -7.25 -9.62
CA ARG A 224 -4.15 -7.41 -9.76
C ARG A 224 -4.78 -6.35 -10.65
N ILE A 225 -4.34 -5.10 -10.53
CA ILE A 225 -4.82 -4.00 -11.37
C ILE A 225 -4.43 -4.20 -12.82
N ARG A 226 -3.19 -4.67 -13.08
CA ARG A 226 -2.75 -5.01 -14.44
C ARG A 226 -3.63 -6.08 -15.08
N VAL A 227 -3.97 -7.13 -14.33
CA VAL A 227 -4.88 -8.18 -14.82
C VAL A 227 -6.26 -7.59 -15.12
N LEU A 228 -6.82 -6.78 -14.21
CA LEU A 228 -8.12 -6.15 -14.40
C LEU A 228 -8.13 -5.18 -15.59
N GLY A 229 -7.01 -4.51 -15.83
CA GLY A 229 -6.76 -3.72 -17.03
C GLY A 229 -6.87 -4.52 -18.32
N ALA A 230 -6.18 -5.66 -18.39
CA ALA A 230 -6.23 -6.56 -19.53
C ALA A 230 -7.65 -7.12 -19.76
N GLU A 231 -8.39 -7.43 -18.70
CA GLU A 231 -9.79 -7.85 -18.81
C GLU A 231 -10.68 -6.74 -19.40
N MET A 232 -10.47 -5.48 -19.02
CA MET A 232 -11.19 -4.35 -19.61
C MET A 232 -10.85 -4.17 -21.11
N ASP A 233 -9.58 -4.33 -21.50
CA ASP A 233 -9.15 -4.25 -22.90
C ASP A 233 -9.76 -5.37 -23.76
N ASN A 234 -9.76 -6.60 -23.24
CA ASN A 234 -10.40 -7.75 -23.88
C ASN A 234 -11.90 -7.50 -24.06
N PHE A 235 -12.58 -7.09 -22.98
CA PHE A 235 -13.99 -6.75 -23.00
C PHE A 235 -14.32 -5.63 -24.02
N SER A 236 -13.51 -4.57 -24.05
CA SER A 236 -13.68 -3.47 -25.00
C SER A 236 -13.58 -3.98 -26.45
N SER A 237 -12.62 -4.86 -26.72
CA SER A 237 -12.43 -5.47 -28.05
C SER A 237 -13.64 -6.33 -28.46
N ASP A 238 -14.13 -7.16 -27.55
CA ASP A 238 -15.31 -8.01 -27.78
C ASP A 238 -16.58 -7.19 -27.97
N PHE A 239 -16.79 -6.18 -27.14
CA PHE A 239 -17.91 -5.24 -27.29
C PHE A 239 -17.87 -4.52 -28.64
N MET A 240 -16.69 -4.04 -29.07
CA MET A 240 -16.53 -3.41 -30.38
C MET A 240 -16.78 -4.37 -31.55
N ASN A 241 -16.43 -5.65 -31.40
CA ASN A 241 -16.73 -6.68 -32.41
C ASN A 241 -18.25 -6.92 -32.52
N ILE A 242 -18.96 -6.97 -31.39
CA ILE A 242 -20.43 -7.09 -31.37
C ILE A 242 -21.08 -5.85 -32.01
N VAL A 243 -20.61 -4.64 -31.65
CA VAL A 243 -21.11 -3.39 -32.23
C VAL A 243 -20.91 -3.38 -33.75
N ARG A 244 -19.69 -3.70 -34.22
CA ARG A 244 -19.37 -3.76 -35.66
C ARG A 244 -20.18 -4.81 -36.42
N ARG A 245 -20.55 -5.93 -35.79
CA ARG A 245 -21.29 -7.01 -36.45
C ARG A 245 -22.81 -6.77 -36.51
N HIS A 246 -23.37 -6.10 -35.51
CA HIS A 246 -24.82 -5.99 -35.33
C HIS A 246 -25.41 -4.62 -35.70
N PHE A 247 -24.58 -3.57 -35.80
CA PHE A 247 -25.05 -2.20 -36.04
C PHE A 247 -24.44 -1.54 -37.29
N PHE A 248 -23.40 -2.13 -37.86
CA PHE A 248 -22.71 -1.66 -39.06
C PHE A 248 -22.58 -2.82 -40.06
#